data_AF-A0A8H4YQK0-F1
#
_entry.id   AF-A0A8H4YQK0-F1
#
_cell.length_a   1.000
_cell.length_b   1.000
_cell.length_c   1.000
_cell.angle_alpha   90.00
_cell.angle_beta   90.00
_cell.angle_gamma   90.00
#
_symmetry.space_group_name_H-M   'P 1'
#
loop_
_entity.id
_entity.type
_entity.pdbx_description
1 polymer ?
#
loop_
_entity_poly.entity_id
_entity_poly.type
_entity_poly.pdbx_seq_one_letter_code
_entity_poly.pdbx_strand_id
1 'polypeptide(L)'
;MKPLTLSRLLLPIYVGAENPTVTLDSSTIFGLTTTVPAALSVHKSLGIPYAAAQHFSRVKKPELWTELLNASRFGSSCRQLFVQSEQMVSRLWLMSLANETVFGFPNAPDNPDSEIKLGIYDQQLALEWVQRNARALGGDPDKVTTWGESAGAMSVEIHVSRYTSPPFRVAMIFSGQMSVGYLESTASHHDTSYWDTLTTVVGCQGQTSCSV
;
A
#
# COMPACT_ATOMS: atom_id res chain seq x y z
N MET A 1 31.54 37.70 0.38
CA MET A 1 30.60 36.64 0.84
C MET A 1 29.31 36.79 0.05
N LYS A 2 28.99 35.80 -0.79
CA LYS A 2 27.75 35.71 -1.58
C LYS A 2 27.09 34.36 -1.25
N PRO A 3 25.76 34.29 -1.16
CA PRO A 3 25.05 33.06 -0.80
C PRO A 3 25.09 32.05 -1.94
N LEU A 4 25.15 30.76 -1.60
CA LEU A 4 25.03 29.65 -2.55
C LEU A 4 23.54 29.30 -2.71
N THR A 5 23.00 29.56 -3.90
CA THR A 5 21.66 29.14 -4.33
C THR A 5 21.68 27.72 -4.86
N LEU A 6 20.81 26.85 -4.33
CA LEU A 6 20.62 25.49 -4.81
C LEU A 6 19.98 25.53 -6.20
N SER A 7 20.78 25.35 -7.26
CA SER A 7 20.23 25.14 -8.61
C SER A 7 19.52 23.79 -8.64
N ARG A 8 18.19 23.81 -8.81
CA ARG A 8 17.40 22.65 -9.20
C ARG A 8 17.97 22.07 -10.49
N LEU A 9 18.71 20.97 -10.40
CA LEU A 9 19.00 20.11 -11.55
C LEU A 9 17.71 19.35 -11.90
N LEU A 10 16.84 19.98 -12.69
CA LEU A 10 15.81 19.26 -13.43
C LEU A 10 16.52 18.55 -14.58
N LEU A 11 17.00 17.32 -14.32
CA LEU A 11 17.43 16.45 -15.41
C LEU A 11 16.21 16.15 -16.29
N PRO A 12 16.23 16.46 -17.59
CA PRO A 12 15.15 16.10 -18.49
C PRO A 12 15.01 14.58 -18.47
N ILE A 13 13.80 14.10 -18.13
CA ILE A 13 13.44 12.69 -18.29
C ILE A 13 13.45 12.42 -19.79
N TYR A 14 14.51 11.79 -20.28
CA TYR A 14 14.56 11.26 -21.63
C TYR A 14 13.59 10.07 -21.68
N VAL A 15 12.39 10.28 -22.21
CA VAL A 15 11.43 9.22 -22.49
C VAL A 15 11.95 8.47 -23.71
N GLY A 16 12.65 7.35 -23.48
CA GLY A 16 13.10 6.45 -24.53
C GLY A 16 11.90 5.89 -25.32
N ALA A 17 12.10 5.68 -26.62
CA ALA A 17 11.11 5.18 -27.55
C ALA A 17 10.49 3.85 -27.08
N GLU A 18 9.15 3.80 -27.16
CA GLU A 18 8.21 2.76 -26.73
C GLU A 18 8.06 2.54 -25.21
N ASN A 19 6.84 2.78 -24.72
CA ASN A 19 6.44 2.47 -23.35
C ASN A 19 6.34 0.95 -23.19
N PRO A 20 7.06 0.34 -22.21
CA PRO A 20 7.04 -1.09 -22.01
C PRO A 20 5.63 -1.56 -21.67
N THR A 21 5.14 -2.57 -22.39
CA THR A 21 3.81 -3.15 -22.21
C THR A 21 3.91 -4.49 -21.48
N VAL A 22 3.05 -4.73 -20.50
CA VAL A 22 3.02 -5.97 -19.71
C VAL A 22 1.58 -6.48 -19.61
N THR A 23 1.39 -7.78 -19.81
CA THR A 23 0.10 -8.44 -19.60
C THR A 23 0.07 -9.10 -18.23
N LEU A 24 -0.84 -8.63 -17.37
CA LEU A 24 -1.13 -9.11 -16.03
C LEU A 24 -2.32 -10.08 -16.03
N ASP A 25 -2.63 -10.68 -14.89
CA ASP A 25 -3.84 -11.49 -14.69
C ASP A 25 -5.14 -10.70 -14.93
N SER A 26 -5.16 -9.43 -14.53
CA SER A 26 -6.34 -8.57 -14.70
C SER A 26 -6.49 -7.96 -16.08
N SER A 27 -5.38 -7.60 -16.74
CA SER A 27 -5.34 -7.00 -18.09
C SER A 27 -3.93 -6.60 -18.53
N THR A 28 -3.80 -5.84 -19.63
CA THR A 28 -2.56 -5.26 -20.13
C THR A 28 -2.35 -3.83 -19.64
N ILE A 29 -1.10 -3.50 -19.30
CA ILE A 29 -0.65 -2.17 -18.87
C ILE A 29 0.50 -1.67 -19.75
N PHE A 30 0.70 -0.36 -19.83
CA PHE A 30 1.99 0.21 -20.27
C PHE A 30 2.60 1.11 -19.21
N GLY A 31 3.91 1.00 -19.04
CA GLY A 31 4.68 1.76 -18.06
C GLY A 31 5.53 2.86 -18.69
N LEU A 32 6.62 3.21 -18.02
CA LEU A 32 7.64 4.13 -18.51
C LEU A 32 9.03 3.52 -18.35
N THR A 33 9.97 3.92 -19.19
CA THR A 33 11.39 3.64 -18.97
C THR A 33 12.05 4.86 -18.33
N THR A 34 12.78 4.64 -17.24
CA THR A 34 13.57 5.66 -16.56
C THR A 34 15.04 5.26 -16.61
N THR A 35 15.94 6.23 -16.57
CA THR A 35 17.34 5.99 -16.28
C THR A 35 17.62 6.27 -14.81
N VAL A 36 18.57 5.52 -14.28
CA VAL A 36 18.84 5.48 -12.86
C VAL A 36 20.37 5.62 -12.71
N PRO A 37 20.93 6.22 -11.63
CA PRO A 37 22.38 6.45 -11.53
C PRO A 37 23.19 5.18 -11.86
N ALA A 38 24.28 5.35 -12.63
CA ALA A 38 25.02 4.31 -13.36
C ALA A 38 24.44 3.90 -14.74
N ALA A 39 23.62 4.75 -15.37
CA ALA A 39 23.13 4.60 -16.75
C ALA A 39 22.34 3.31 -17.05
N LEU A 40 21.81 2.66 -16.01
CA LEU A 40 20.89 1.54 -16.16
C LEU A 40 19.50 2.07 -16.52
N SER A 41 18.88 1.48 -17.54
CA SER A 41 17.47 1.69 -17.88
C SER A 41 16.61 0.75 -17.03
N VAL A 42 15.54 1.28 -16.44
CA VAL A 42 14.60 0.54 -15.60
C VAL A 42 13.18 0.81 -16.07
N HIS A 43 12.39 -0.25 -16.25
CA HIS A 43 10.96 -0.13 -16.51
C HIS A 43 10.22 0.12 -15.19
N LYS A 44 9.32 1.11 -15.21
CA LYS A 44 8.46 1.50 -14.10
C LYS A 44 7.01 1.30 -14.50
N SER A 45 6.28 0.56 -13.68
CA SER A 45 4.82 0.50 -13.75
C SER A 45 4.26 1.00 -12.42
N LEU A 46 3.45 2.04 -12.47
CA LEU A 46 2.97 2.81 -11.32
C LEU A 46 1.44 2.83 -11.34
N GLY A 47 0.82 2.79 -10.15
CA GLY A 47 -0.65 2.95 -10.03
C GLY A 47 -1.47 1.78 -10.57
N ILE A 48 -0.92 0.56 -10.59
CA ILE A 48 -1.67 -0.64 -10.99
C ILE A 48 -2.66 -1.00 -9.87
N PRO A 49 -3.96 -1.12 -10.16
CA PRO A 49 -4.94 -1.54 -9.16
C PRO A 49 -4.79 -3.04 -8.85
N TYR A 50 -4.60 -3.37 -7.58
CA TYR A 50 -4.55 -4.76 -7.08
C TYR A 50 -5.85 -5.17 -6.37
N ALA A 51 -6.72 -4.21 -6.06
CA ALA A 51 -7.98 -4.39 -5.32
C ALA A 51 -8.96 -3.24 -5.59
N ALA A 52 -10.23 -3.47 -5.24
CA ALA A 52 -11.28 -2.46 -5.16
C ALA A 52 -12.05 -2.61 -3.83
N ALA A 53 -12.44 -1.50 -3.21
CA ALA A 53 -13.22 -1.50 -1.97
C ALA A 53 -14.28 -0.40 -1.97
N GLN A 54 -15.40 -0.69 -1.31
CA GLN A 54 -16.32 0.34 -0.81
C GLN A 54 -15.84 0.81 0.57
N HIS A 55 -16.26 1.99 1.01
CA HIS A 55 -15.88 2.51 2.33
C HIS A 55 -16.23 1.51 3.44
N PHE A 56 -15.29 1.32 4.37
CA PHE A 56 -15.43 0.45 5.55
C PHE A 56 -15.82 -1.00 5.22
N SER A 57 -15.48 -1.47 4.02
CA SER A 57 -15.76 -2.83 3.56
C SER A 57 -14.47 -3.55 3.19
N ARG A 58 -14.49 -4.88 3.25
CA ARG A 58 -13.37 -5.68 2.76
C ARG A 58 -13.07 -5.39 1.29
N VAL A 59 -11.79 -5.23 0.98
CA VAL A 59 -11.31 -5.24 -0.41
C VAL A 59 -11.69 -6.53 -1.12
N LYS A 60 -11.95 -6.38 -2.41
CA LYS A 60 -12.14 -7.47 -3.36
C LYS A 60 -11.10 -7.35 -4.46
N LYS A 61 -10.83 -8.47 -5.15
CA LYS A 61 -10.02 -8.45 -6.37
C LYS A 61 -10.65 -7.48 -7.38
N PRO A 62 -9.84 -6.73 -8.15
CA PRO A 62 -10.36 -5.79 -9.12
C PRO A 62 -11.04 -6.57 -10.25
N GLU A 63 -12.06 -5.96 -10.85
CA GLU A 63 -12.68 -6.50 -12.06
C GLU A 63 -11.66 -6.51 -13.20
N LEU A 64 -11.83 -7.43 -14.15
CA LEU A 64 -11.03 -7.45 -15.37
C LEU A 64 -11.36 -6.20 -16.19
N TRP A 65 -10.33 -5.55 -16.72
CA TRP A 65 -10.50 -4.42 -17.62
C TRP A 65 -10.02 -4.78 -19.02
N THR A 66 -10.70 -4.31 -20.07
CA THR A 66 -10.37 -4.63 -21.47
C THR A 66 -9.46 -3.60 -22.12
N GLU A 67 -9.46 -2.37 -21.59
CA GLU A 67 -8.67 -1.27 -22.14
C GLU A 67 -7.22 -1.32 -21.66
N LEU A 68 -6.29 -0.86 -22.49
CA LEU A 68 -4.89 -0.76 -22.11
C LEU A 68 -4.71 0.30 -21.01
N LEU A 69 -4.28 -0.11 -19.81
CA LEU A 69 -4.12 0.80 -18.66
C LEU A 69 -2.78 1.54 -18.70
N ASN A 70 -2.84 2.86 -18.52
CA ASN A 70 -1.67 3.71 -18.39
C ASN A 70 -1.08 3.66 -16.97
N ALA A 71 -0.07 2.82 -16.77
CA ALA A 71 0.66 2.66 -15.50
C ALA A 71 1.91 3.55 -15.43
N SER A 72 1.83 4.80 -15.92
CA SER A 72 2.95 5.75 -15.93
C SER A 72 2.97 6.70 -14.73
N ARG A 73 1.95 6.67 -13.88
CA ARG A 73 1.77 7.62 -12.76
C ARG A 73 1.35 6.89 -11.49
N PHE A 74 1.73 7.44 -10.34
CA PHE A 74 1.21 6.95 -9.06
C PHE A 74 -0.30 7.17 -8.99
N GLY A 75 -1.00 6.19 -8.41
CA GLY A 75 -2.38 6.38 -7.97
C GLY A 75 -2.46 7.35 -6.78
N SER A 76 -3.67 7.75 -6.40
CA SER A 76 -3.89 8.50 -5.17
C SER A 76 -3.52 7.65 -3.96
N SER A 77 -2.81 8.25 -3.01
CA SER A 77 -2.66 7.72 -1.65
C SER A 77 -4.01 7.60 -0.93
N CYS A 78 -4.10 6.68 0.03
CA CYS A 78 -5.24 6.61 0.95
C CYS A 78 -5.45 7.96 1.66
N ARG A 79 -6.72 8.28 1.99
CA ARG A 79 -7.06 9.49 2.74
C ARG A 79 -6.32 9.51 4.07
N GLN A 80 -5.48 10.51 4.25
CA GLN A 80 -4.65 10.71 5.42
C GLN A 80 -4.39 12.20 5.62
N LEU A 81 -3.97 12.58 6.82
CA LEU A 81 -3.48 13.92 7.09
C LEU A 81 -2.01 13.99 6.65
N PHE A 82 -1.71 14.82 5.67
CA PHE A 82 -0.34 15.03 5.22
C PHE A 82 0.36 16.03 6.14
N VAL A 83 1.32 15.54 6.91
CA VAL A 83 2.35 16.40 7.52
C VAL A 83 3.49 16.50 6.50
N GLN A 84 3.81 17.71 6.04
CA GLN A 84 4.78 17.96 4.97
C GLN A 84 6.22 17.56 5.41
N SER A 85 6.66 16.31 5.26
CA SER A 85 8.11 16.03 5.36
C SER A 85 8.65 14.70 4.80
N GLU A 86 7.87 13.76 4.28
CA GLU A 86 8.40 12.42 3.99
C GLU A 86 8.53 12.16 2.47
N GLN A 87 9.76 12.20 1.94
CA GLN A 87 10.11 11.66 0.62
C GLN A 87 10.96 10.41 0.80
N MET A 88 10.42 9.23 0.48
CA MET A 88 11.21 8.02 0.31
C MET A 88 11.33 7.65 -1.17
N VAL A 89 12.57 7.45 -1.62
CA VAL A 89 12.89 6.85 -2.92
C VAL A 89 13.74 5.63 -2.62
N SER A 90 13.34 4.45 -3.09
CA SER A 90 14.17 3.25 -2.98
C SER A 90 14.09 2.41 -4.25
N ARG A 91 15.19 1.70 -4.53
CA ARG A 91 15.40 0.84 -5.70
C ARG A 91 15.16 -0.61 -5.28
N LEU A 92 13.90 -1.02 -5.35
CA LEU A 92 13.42 -2.40 -5.27
C LEU A 92 12.01 -2.39 -5.88
N TRP A 93 11.42 -3.54 -6.22
CA TRP A 93 9.96 -3.58 -6.45
C TRP A 93 9.27 -3.20 -5.14
N LEU A 94 8.94 -1.91 -5.01
CA LEU A 94 8.32 -1.33 -3.84
C LEU A 94 6.85 -1.15 -4.12
N MET A 95 6.05 -2.03 -3.53
CA MET A 95 4.64 -1.78 -3.36
C MET A 95 4.46 -1.10 -2.00
N SER A 96 4.15 0.19 -2.02
CA SER A 96 3.82 0.94 -0.80
C SER A 96 2.34 0.71 -0.47
N LEU A 97 2.08 0.17 0.72
CA LEU A 97 0.75 -0.15 1.21
C LEU A 97 0.58 0.45 2.58
N ALA A 98 -0.14 1.56 2.67
CA ALA A 98 -0.48 2.16 3.96
C ALA A 98 -1.96 2.55 3.95
N ASN A 99 -2.78 1.76 4.65
CA ASN A 99 -4.10 2.16 5.08
C ASN A 99 -4.22 1.95 6.60
N GLU A 100 -3.50 2.76 7.35
CA GLU A 100 -3.42 2.71 8.82
C GLU A 100 -4.38 3.69 9.50
N THR A 101 -5.30 4.26 8.73
CA THR A 101 -6.28 5.24 9.22
C THR A 101 -7.55 4.54 9.68
N VAL A 102 -8.53 5.31 10.16
CA VAL A 102 -9.88 4.80 10.46
C VAL A 102 -10.53 4.08 9.27
N PHE A 103 -10.14 4.38 8.04
CA PHE A 103 -10.64 3.67 6.85
C PHE A 103 -10.07 2.25 6.71
N GLY A 104 -8.91 1.96 7.31
CA GLY A 104 -8.31 0.64 7.37
C GLY A 104 -8.59 -0.09 8.68
N PHE A 105 -8.83 0.65 9.77
CA PHE A 105 -9.05 0.12 11.11
C PHE A 105 -10.18 0.89 11.83
N PRO A 106 -11.45 0.76 11.40
CA PRO A 106 -12.54 1.58 11.91
C PRO A 106 -12.94 1.28 13.37
N ASN A 107 -12.77 0.03 13.81
CA ASN A 107 -13.16 -0.45 15.15
C ASN A 107 -14.58 -0.06 15.61
N ALA A 108 -15.56 -0.16 14.69
CA ALA A 108 -16.96 0.10 15.00
C ALA A 108 -17.58 -1.03 15.86
N PRO A 109 -18.45 -0.71 16.84
CA PRO A 109 -18.99 -1.67 17.82
C PRO A 109 -19.71 -2.88 17.22
N ASP A 110 -20.45 -2.67 16.13
CA ASP A 110 -21.28 -3.71 15.50
C ASP A 110 -20.55 -4.47 14.39
N ASN A 111 -19.30 -4.11 14.09
CA ASN A 111 -18.55 -4.77 13.02
C ASN A 111 -18.00 -6.11 13.51
N PRO A 112 -18.13 -7.19 12.72
CA PRO A 112 -17.42 -8.43 13.00
C PRO A 112 -15.90 -8.19 12.90
N ASP A 113 -15.09 -8.99 13.61
CA ASP A 113 -13.61 -8.91 13.58
C ASP A 113 -13.02 -8.94 12.16
N SER A 114 -13.75 -9.52 11.22
CA SER A 114 -13.44 -9.54 9.79
C SER A 114 -13.41 -8.16 9.13
N GLU A 115 -14.03 -7.15 9.74
CA GLU A 115 -14.28 -5.82 9.18
C GLU A 115 -13.62 -4.68 9.98
N ILE A 116 -12.88 -5.01 11.04
CA ILE A 116 -12.10 -4.04 11.83
C ILE A 116 -10.62 -3.96 11.45
N LYS A 117 -10.12 -4.89 10.61
CA LYS A 117 -8.71 -4.97 10.14
C LYS A 117 -8.60 -4.88 8.61
N LEU A 118 -9.37 -3.97 8.00
CA LEU A 118 -9.47 -3.81 6.53
C LEU A 118 -8.11 -3.56 5.88
N GLY A 119 -7.27 -2.70 6.46
CA GLY A 119 -5.94 -2.40 5.92
C GLY A 119 -5.01 -3.62 5.82
N ILE A 120 -5.17 -4.61 6.70
CA ILE A 120 -4.42 -5.88 6.61
C ILE A 120 -4.92 -6.73 5.44
N TYR A 121 -6.23 -6.74 5.17
CA TYR A 121 -6.79 -7.44 4.01
C TYR A 121 -6.36 -6.77 2.70
N ASP A 122 -6.26 -5.44 2.66
CA ASP A 122 -5.71 -4.68 1.53
C ASP A 122 -4.30 -5.18 1.22
N GLN A 123 -3.44 -5.26 2.24
CA GLN A 123 -2.07 -5.74 2.08
C GLN A 123 -2.00 -7.23 1.67
N GLN A 124 -2.91 -8.06 2.17
CA GLN A 124 -3.00 -9.45 1.76
C GLN A 124 -3.31 -9.60 0.27
N LEU A 125 -4.33 -8.91 -0.26
CA LEU A 125 -4.63 -8.97 -1.69
C LEU A 125 -3.49 -8.44 -2.54
N ALA A 126 -2.77 -7.44 -2.05
CA ALA A 126 -1.59 -6.91 -2.71
C ALA A 126 -0.46 -7.95 -2.79
N LEU A 127 -0.15 -8.64 -1.69
CA LEU A 127 0.85 -9.72 -1.66
C LEU A 127 0.46 -10.88 -2.59
N GLU A 128 -0.82 -11.28 -2.57
CA GLU A 128 -1.34 -12.30 -3.49
C GLU A 128 -1.27 -11.82 -4.96
N TRP A 129 -1.52 -10.53 -5.22
CA TRP A 129 -1.41 -9.95 -6.56
C TRP A 129 0.03 -9.99 -7.06
N VAL A 130 1.01 -9.67 -6.20
CA VAL A 130 2.44 -9.81 -6.53
C VAL A 130 2.76 -11.25 -6.90
N GLN A 131 2.31 -12.23 -6.12
CA GLN A 131 2.54 -13.64 -6.43
C GLN A 131 2.02 -14.05 -7.81
N ARG A 132 0.82 -13.59 -8.18
CA ARG A 132 0.22 -13.92 -9.48
C ARG A 132 0.90 -13.21 -10.66
N ASN A 133 1.47 -12.02 -10.43
CA ASN A 133 1.96 -11.15 -11.51
C ASN A 133 3.48 -10.97 -11.56
N ALA A 134 4.23 -11.49 -10.58
CA ALA A 134 5.69 -11.32 -10.51
C ALA A 134 6.38 -11.75 -11.81
N ARG A 135 6.01 -12.90 -12.40
CA ARG A 135 6.61 -13.39 -13.64
C ARG A 135 6.39 -12.45 -14.82
N ALA A 136 5.20 -11.88 -14.96
CA ALA A 136 4.87 -10.94 -16.03
C ALA A 136 5.72 -9.66 -15.95
N LEU A 137 6.13 -9.28 -14.75
CA LEU A 137 6.95 -8.11 -14.47
C LEU A 137 8.46 -8.44 -14.45
N GLY A 138 8.86 -9.65 -14.87
CA GLY A 138 10.25 -10.11 -14.90
C GLY A 138 10.82 -10.55 -13.54
N GLY A 139 9.96 -10.69 -12.52
CA GLY A 139 10.31 -11.19 -11.20
C GLY A 139 10.15 -12.71 -11.06
N ASP A 140 10.64 -13.23 -9.94
CA ASP A 140 10.56 -14.64 -9.57
C ASP A 140 9.61 -14.81 -8.37
N PRO A 141 8.43 -15.43 -8.53
CA PRO A 141 7.45 -15.58 -7.45
C PRO A 141 7.99 -16.40 -6.26
N ASP A 142 8.99 -17.25 -6.50
CA ASP A 142 9.62 -18.07 -5.46
C ASP A 142 10.66 -17.27 -4.63
N LYS A 143 10.93 -16.03 -5.02
CA LYS A 143 11.92 -15.13 -4.38
C LYS A 143 11.32 -13.80 -3.94
N VAL A 144 10.01 -13.75 -3.71
CA VAL A 144 9.34 -12.56 -3.17
C VAL A 144 9.81 -12.31 -1.73
N THR A 145 10.26 -11.09 -1.44
CA THR A 145 10.62 -10.62 -0.10
C THR A 145 9.66 -9.51 0.30
N THR A 146 9.03 -9.66 1.46
CA THR A 146 8.25 -8.60 2.11
C THR A 146 9.10 -7.90 3.16
N TRP A 147 8.91 -6.60 3.34
CA TRP A 147 9.59 -5.83 4.37
C TRP A 147 8.77 -4.62 4.79
N GLY A 148 9.03 -4.10 5.99
CA GLY A 148 8.40 -2.90 6.49
C GLY A 148 9.17 -2.27 7.64
N GLU A 149 8.93 -0.97 7.84
CA GLU A 149 9.47 -0.14 8.92
C GLU A 149 8.31 0.35 9.80
N SER A 150 8.53 0.48 11.11
CA SER A 150 7.51 0.97 12.06
C SER A 150 6.19 0.21 11.93
N ALA A 151 5.09 0.87 11.60
CA ALA A 151 3.80 0.23 11.39
C ALA A 151 3.74 -0.72 10.18
N GLY A 152 4.60 -0.50 9.18
CA GLY A 152 4.86 -1.49 8.13
C GLY A 152 5.55 -2.75 8.66
N ALA A 153 6.42 -2.63 9.66
CA ALA A 153 7.07 -3.78 10.29
C ALA A 153 6.05 -4.62 11.09
N MET A 154 5.15 -3.95 11.81
CA MET A 154 4.01 -4.60 12.50
C MET A 154 3.12 -5.33 11.49
N SER A 155 2.84 -4.69 10.35
CA SER A 155 2.10 -5.30 9.24
C SER A 155 2.77 -6.57 8.72
N VAL A 156 4.09 -6.55 8.49
CA VAL A 156 4.86 -7.73 8.07
C VAL A 156 4.75 -8.85 9.10
N GLU A 157 4.89 -8.56 10.40
CA GLU A 157 4.74 -9.55 11.47
C GLU A 157 3.34 -10.17 11.52
N ILE A 158 2.30 -9.35 11.32
CA ILE A 158 0.91 -9.84 11.18
C ILE A 158 0.79 -10.81 10.01
N HIS A 159 1.40 -10.53 8.86
CA HIS A 159 1.36 -11.44 7.70
C HIS A 159 2.12 -12.74 7.98
N VAL A 160 3.30 -12.66 8.59
CA VAL A 160 4.08 -13.85 8.98
C VAL A 160 3.27 -14.78 9.88
N SER A 161 2.49 -14.25 10.81
CA SER A 161 1.67 -15.04 11.74
C SER A 161 0.34 -15.54 11.17
N ARG A 162 -0.19 -14.90 10.11
CA ARG A 162 -1.50 -15.23 9.54
C ARG A 162 -1.49 -16.34 8.48
N TYR A 163 -0.42 -16.44 7.69
CA TYR A 163 -0.37 -17.44 6.61
C TYR A 163 0.17 -18.78 7.09
N THR A 164 -0.55 -19.85 6.78
CA THR A 164 0.01 -21.22 6.83
C THR A 164 0.99 -21.47 5.68
N SER A 165 0.77 -20.82 4.54
CA SER A 165 1.64 -20.82 3.36
C SER A 165 1.77 -19.40 2.82
N PRO A 166 2.79 -18.62 3.23
CA PRO A 166 2.88 -17.21 2.89
C PRO A 166 3.16 -16.97 1.39
N PRO A 167 2.56 -15.92 0.78
CA PRO A 167 2.85 -15.48 -0.59
C PRO A 167 4.20 -14.74 -0.71
N PHE A 168 5.17 -15.08 0.13
CA PHE A 168 6.52 -14.52 0.14
C PHE A 168 7.49 -15.50 0.80
N ARG A 169 8.76 -15.41 0.41
CA ARG A 169 9.84 -16.27 0.91
C ARG A 169 10.56 -15.67 2.12
N VAL A 170 10.78 -14.36 2.13
CA VAL A 170 11.54 -13.66 3.16
C VAL A 170 10.71 -12.51 3.73
N ALA A 171 10.78 -12.31 5.04
CA ALA A 171 10.20 -11.18 5.75
C ALA A 171 11.30 -10.41 6.50
N MET A 172 11.34 -9.09 6.37
CA MET A 172 12.25 -8.23 7.12
C MET A 172 11.44 -7.20 7.93
N ILE A 173 11.72 -7.10 9.22
CA ILE A 173 10.94 -6.33 10.20
C ILE A 173 11.87 -5.29 10.83
N PHE A 174 11.68 -4.01 10.49
CA PHE A 174 12.53 -2.91 10.97
C PHE A 174 11.76 -2.03 11.97
N SER A 175 12.28 -1.88 13.19
CA SER A 175 11.80 -0.88 14.17
C SER A 175 10.29 -0.89 14.46
N GLY A 176 9.64 -2.06 14.55
CA GLY A 176 8.21 -2.14 14.81
C GLY A 176 7.72 -3.57 15.06
N GLN A 177 8.33 -4.29 15.99
CA GLN A 177 7.89 -5.64 16.36
C GLN A 177 6.71 -5.58 17.34
N MET A 178 5.62 -6.28 17.03
CA MET A 178 4.46 -6.45 17.92
C MET A 178 4.79 -7.36 19.11
N SER A 179 5.66 -8.35 18.92
CA SER A 179 6.02 -9.34 19.94
C SER A 179 6.76 -8.79 21.16
N VAL A 180 7.26 -7.55 21.13
CA VAL A 180 8.05 -6.96 22.22
C VAL A 180 7.28 -5.95 23.07
N GLY A 181 5.94 -5.88 22.92
CA GLY A 181 5.04 -5.22 23.86
C GLY A 181 5.15 -3.68 23.97
N TYR A 182 6.10 -3.04 23.30
CA TYR A 182 6.29 -1.59 23.39
C TYR A 182 5.15 -0.78 22.75
N LEU A 183 4.39 -1.42 21.85
CA LEU A 183 3.16 -0.94 21.24
C LEU A 183 1.97 -1.81 21.62
N GLU A 184 1.99 -2.45 22.80
CA GLU A 184 0.75 -2.89 23.44
C GLU A 184 -0.10 -1.64 23.74
N SER A 185 -0.88 -1.24 22.74
CA SER A 185 -2.19 -0.70 22.99
C SER A 185 -2.91 -1.74 23.85
N THR A 186 -2.88 -1.52 25.17
CA THR A 186 -3.74 -2.21 26.15
C THR A 186 -5.22 -1.92 25.90
N ALA A 187 -5.55 -1.03 24.96
CA ALA A 187 -6.90 -0.91 24.44
C ALA A 187 -7.26 -2.25 23.79
N SER A 188 -8.28 -2.88 24.37
CA SER A 188 -8.84 -4.10 23.81
C SER A 188 -9.12 -3.89 22.32
N HIS A 189 -9.04 -4.96 21.52
CA HIS A 189 -9.46 -4.90 20.12
C HIS A 189 -10.95 -4.51 19.95
N HIS A 190 -11.69 -4.35 21.06
CA HIS A 190 -13.07 -3.88 21.12
C HIS A 190 -13.19 -2.48 21.75
N ASP A 191 -12.11 -1.71 21.88
CA ASP A 191 -12.20 -0.32 22.34
C ASP A 191 -12.77 0.57 21.22
N THR A 192 -14.07 0.82 21.31
CA THR A 192 -14.83 1.63 20.35
C THR A 192 -14.74 3.13 20.63
N SER A 193 -14.01 3.57 21.66
CA SER A 193 -13.99 4.98 22.09
C SER A 193 -13.57 5.96 20.98
N TYR A 194 -12.62 5.55 20.13
CA TYR A 194 -12.20 6.32 18.97
C TYR A 194 -13.31 6.43 17.91
N TRP A 195 -14.06 5.35 17.69
CA TRP A 195 -15.22 5.34 16.79
C TRP A 195 -16.36 6.20 17.35
N ASP A 196 -16.64 6.10 18.64
CA ASP A 196 -17.69 6.88 19.32
C ASP A 196 -17.36 8.38 19.29
N THR A 197 -16.09 8.73 19.49
CA THR A 197 -15.62 10.12 19.35
C THR A 197 -15.76 10.60 17.92
N LEU A 198 -15.36 9.79 16.93
CA LEU A 198 -15.49 10.14 15.51
C LEU A 198 -16.96 10.40 15.16
N THR A 199 -17.86 9.47 15.48
CA THR A 199 -19.30 9.60 15.19
C THR A 199 -19.92 10.82 15.86
N THR A 200 -19.45 11.17 17.07
CA THR A 200 -19.87 12.41 17.75
C THR A 200 -19.41 13.65 16.99
N VAL A 201 -18.14 13.71 16.57
CA VAL A 201 -17.56 14.87 15.85
C VAL A 201 -18.21 15.07 14.49
N VAL A 202 -18.55 13.99 13.78
CA VAL A 202 -19.23 14.07 12.48
C VAL A 202 -20.76 14.17 12.58
N GLY A 203 -21.33 14.22 13.80
CA GLY A 203 -22.76 14.40 14.03
C GLY A 203 -23.63 13.16 13.77
N CYS A 204 -23.03 11.97 13.81
CA CYS A 204 -23.66 10.68 13.51
C CYS A 204 -23.99 9.83 14.76
N GLN A 205 -23.85 10.37 15.96
CA GLN A 205 -24.02 9.60 17.19
C GLN A 205 -25.41 8.93 17.28
N GLY A 206 -25.44 7.62 17.54
CA GLY A 206 -26.67 6.84 17.70
C GLY A 206 -27.45 6.57 16.40
N GLN A 207 -26.88 6.88 15.23
CA GLN A 207 -27.49 6.60 13.93
C GLN A 207 -26.98 5.27 13.34
N THR A 208 -27.87 4.50 12.70
CA THR A 208 -27.51 3.27 11.97
C THR A 208 -27.07 3.53 10.52
N SER A 209 -27.30 4.73 10.01
CA SER A 209 -26.82 5.21 8.71
C SER A 209 -26.54 6.71 8.81
N CYS A 210 -25.41 7.16 8.24
CA CYS A 210 -25.03 8.55 8.26
C CYS A 210 -24.35 8.96 6.96
N SER A 211 -24.71 10.14 6.46
CA SER A 211 -24.10 10.76 5.28
C SER A 211 -23.60 12.13 5.70
N VAL A 212 -22.28 12.31 5.63
CA VAL A 212 -21.52 13.50 6.03
C VAL A 212 -21.09 14.26 4.78
#